data_AF-A0AAV2WL79-F1
#
_entry.id   AF-A0AAV2WL79-F1
#
_cell.length_a   1.000
_cell.length_b   1.000
_cell.length_c   1.000
_cell.angle_alpha   90.00
_cell.angle_beta   90.00
_cell.angle_gamma   90.00
#
_symmetry.space_group_name_H-M   'P 1'
#
loop_
_entity.id
_entity.type
_entity.pdbx_description
1 polymer ?
#
loop_
_entity_poly.entity_id
_entity_poly.type
_entity_poly.pdbx_seq_one_letter_code
_entity_poly.pdbx_strand_id
1 'polypeptide(L)'
;MPAASTAPAVEGWFATDESGATHLIGGKCTACATYVFPPRENNCPNPGCDSDTLALVPLSRRGTVWSYTENRYAPPPPYPSPDPFQPFAVAAVELADEGLIVLGKVVEGTLAADLKVGMAMELRRSHPRPGHRPSLRTHLAAQRPGHRPPGRGRHRRHHRQPRPLRPRLLGHHRHLTPIHHRTGPRHRCTHIRAKMVS
;
A
#
# COMPACT_ATOMS: atom_id res chain seq x y z
N MET A 1 26.62 -18.48 -5.20
CA MET A 1 25.98 -17.24 -4.72
C MET A 1 24.69 -17.64 -4.01
N PRO A 2 24.56 -17.45 -2.68
CA PRO A 2 23.32 -17.81 -2.00
C PRO A 2 22.17 -16.95 -2.51
N ALA A 3 21.01 -17.57 -2.73
CA ALA A 3 19.80 -16.89 -3.17
C ALA A 3 19.43 -15.78 -2.18
N ALA A 4 19.12 -14.59 -2.67
CA ALA A 4 18.69 -13.48 -1.81
C ALA A 4 17.43 -13.89 -1.05
N SER A 5 17.51 -13.97 0.27
CA SER A 5 16.37 -14.27 1.13
C SER A 5 15.32 -13.18 0.95
N THR A 6 14.15 -13.59 0.48
CA THR A 6 13.02 -12.70 0.22
C THR A 6 12.34 -12.44 1.55
N ALA A 7 12.59 -11.30 2.19
CA ALA A 7 12.02 -10.93 3.49
C ALA A 7 10.73 -10.09 3.32
N PRO A 8 9.71 -10.29 4.18
CA PRO A 8 8.49 -9.50 4.11
C PRO A 8 8.79 -8.01 4.34
N ALA A 9 8.04 -7.11 3.70
CA ALA A 9 8.24 -5.67 3.91
C ALA A 9 7.93 -5.24 5.36
N VAL A 10 7.05 -5.99 6.04
CA VAL A 10 6.73 -5.83 7.46
C VAL A 10 6.68 -7.23 8.08
N GLU A 11 7.44 -7.43 9.16
CA GLU A 11 7.44 -8.69 9.90
C GLU A 11 6.06 -8.96 10.52
N GLY A 12 5.67 -10.23 10.63
CA GLY A 12 4.39 -10.65 11.23
C GLY A 12 3.14 -10.43 10.37
N TRP A 13 3.24 -9.79 9.20
CA TRP A 13 2.08 -9.55 8.31
C TRP A 13 1.81 -10.68 7.32
N PHE A 14 2.74 -11.61 7.18
CA PHE A 14 2.67 -12.69 6.22
C PHE A 14 3.00 -14.02 6.90
N ALA A 15 2.24 -15.06 6.57
CA ALA A 15 2.56 -16.44 6.88
C ALA A 15 2.54 -17.28 5.61
N THR A 16 3.25 -18.40 5.63
CA THR A 16 3.24 -19.38 4.55
C THR A 16 2.70 -20.69 5.12
N ASP A 17 1.72 -21.28 4.43
CA ASP A 17 1.19 -22.59 4.81
C ASP A 17 2.10 -23.75 4.35
N GLU A 18 1.72 -24.97 4.69
CA GLU A 18 2.46 -26.19 4.32
C GLU A 18 2.53 -26.41 2.80
N SER A 19 1.59 -25.85 2.03
CA SER A 19 1.59 -25.91 0.57
C SER A 19 2.54 -24.89 -0.09
N GLY A 20 3.15 -24.01 0.71
CA GLY A 20 3.98 -22.92 0.23
C GLY A 20 3.17 -21.68 -0.18
N ALA A 21 1.86 -21.64 0.08
CA ALA A 21 1.03 -20.49 -0.22
C ALA A 21 1.17 -19.40 0.84
N THR A 22 1.41 -18.16 0.42
CA THR A 22 1.48 -17.00 1.33
C THR A 22 0.10 -16.43 1.63
N HIS A 23 -0.16 -16.16 2.90
CA HIS A 23 -1.34 -15.50 3.44
C HIS A 23 -0.97 -14.17 4.10
N LEU A 24 -1.93 -13.23 4.09
CA LEU A 24 -1.87 -12.10 5.02
C LEU A 24 -2.29 -12.56 6.40
N ILE A 25 -1.67 -11.99 7.42
CA ILE A 25 -2.10 -12.17 8.81
C ILE A 25 -2.93 -10.97 9.23
N GLY A 26 -4.14 -11.24 9.73
CA GLY A 26 -5.01 -10.27 10.37
C GLY A 26 -5.29 -10.65 11.82
N GLY A 27 -6.01 -9.78 12.53
CA GLY A 27 -6.57 -10.09 13.84
C GLY A 27 -8.03 -10.51 13.74
N LYS A 28 -8.44 -11.52 14.51
CA LYS A 28 -9.84 -11.88 14.72
C LYS A 28 -10.18 -11.76 16.19
N CYS A 29 -11.18 -10.94 16.52
CA CYS A 29 -11.65 -10.82 17.88
C CYS A 29 -12.24 -12.15 18.37
N THR A 30 -11.76 -12.61 19.53
CA THR A 30 -12.21 -13.87 20.13
C THR A 30 -13.63 -13.80 20.69
N ALA A 31 -14.12 -12.59 21.01
CA ALA A 31 -15.46 -12.38 21.57
C ALA A 31 -16.55 -12.16 20.52
N CYS A 32 -16.31 -11.28 19.52
CA CYS A 32 -17.33 -10.91 18.53
C CYS A 32 -16.99 -11.34 17.10
N ALA A 33 -15.93 -12.13 16.89
CA ALA A 33 -15.48 -12.63 15.59
C ALA A 33 -15.13 -11.56 14.53
N THR A 34 -15.08 -10.27 14.90
CA THR A 34 -14.72 -9.18 13.97
C THR A 34 -13.27 -9.30 13.52
N TYR A 35 -13.05 -9.18 12.21
CA TYR A 35 -11.72 -9.17 11.61
C TYR A 35 -11.13 -7.75 11.55
N VAL A 36 -9.81 -7.66 11.64
CA VAL A 36 -9.06 -6.41 11.49
C VAL A 36 -7.77 -6.63 10.72
N PHE A 37 -7.48 -5.70 9.82
CA PHE A 37 -6.20 -5.58 9.12
C PHE A 37 -5.82 -4.09 9.00
N PRO A 38 -4.56 -3.69 9.21
CA PRO A 38 -3.40 -4.50 9.57
C PRO A 38 -3.51 -5.24 10.92
N PRO A 39 -2.72 -6.31 11.15
CA PRO A 39 -2.75 -7.04 12.42
C PRO A 39 -2.30 -6.12 13.55
N ARG A 40 -2.96 -6.24 14.71
CA ARG A 40 -2.66 -5.50 15.94
C ARG A 40 -2.91 -6.40 17.15
N GLU A 41 -2.23 -6.11 18.26
CA GLU A 41 -2.21 -6.97 19.45
C GLU A 41 -3.52 -6.89 20.27
N ASN A 42 -4.21 -5.75 20.24
CA ASN A 42 -5.39 -5.49 21.07
C ASN A 42 -6.37 -4.51 20.41
N ASN A 43 -7.39 -4.09 21.16
CA ASN A 43 -8.43 -3.14 20.75
C ASN A 43 -9.29 -3.71 19.62
N CYS A 44 -10.43 -4.31 19.92
CA CYS A 44 -11.37 -4.73 18.87
C CYS A 44 -11.91 -3.49 18.11
N PRO A 45 -11.95 -3.49 16.75
CA PRO A 45 -12.48 -2.34 16.02
C PRO A 45 -14.00 -2.20 16.11
N ASN A 46 -14.70 -3.22 16.60
CA ASN A 46 -16.15 -3.18 16.72
C ASN A 46 -16.54 -2.33 17.94
N PRO A 47 -17.21 -1.17 17.76
CA PRO A 47 -17.58 -0.29 18.87
C PRO A 47 -18.62 -0.91 19.82
N GLY A 48 -19.27 -2.00 19.42
CA GLY A 48 -20.18 -2.78 20.28
C GLY A 48 -19.49 -3.92 21.03
N CYS A 49 -18.16 -3.98 21.04
CA CYS A 49 -17.40 -5.05 21.70
C CYS A 49 -16.27 -4.48 22.56
N ASP A 50 -16.28 -4.78 23.85
CA ASP A 50 -15.25 -4.34 24.81
C ASP A 50 -14.06 -5.31 24.94
N SER A 51 -13.93 -6.25 24.00
CA SER A 51 -12.82 -7.22 24.03
C SER A 51 -11.54 -6.61 23.49
N ASP A 52 -10.44 -6.84 24.22
CA ASP A 52 -9.08 -6.51 23.77
C ASP A 52 -8.31 -7.71 23.22
N THR A 53 -8.94 -8.88 23.13
CA THR A 53 -8.25 -10.10 22.69
C THR A 53 -8.47 -10.38 21.21
N LEU A 54 -7.40 -10.19 20.43
CA LEU A 54 -7.36 -10.50 19.01
C LEU A 54 -6.44 -11.71 18.75
N ALA A 55 -7.00 -12.77 18.20
CA ALA A 55 -6.21 -13.90 17.71
C ALA A 55 -5.63 -13.57 16.34
N LEU A 56 -4.33 -13.82 16.13
CA LEU A 56 -3.72 -13.69 14.81
C LEU A 56 -4.15 -14.88 13.94
N VAL A 57 -4.71 -14.58 12.77
CA VAL A 57 -5.26 -15.59 11.86
C VAL A 57 -4.82 -15.34 10.42
N PRO A 58 -4.58 -16.40 9.62
CA PRO A 58 -4.39 -16.25 8.18
C PRO A 58 -5.71 -15.79 7.53
N LEU A 59 -5.62 -14.76 6.71
CA LEU A 59 -6.74 -14.24 5.93
C LEU A 59 -6.89 -14.98 4.60
N SER A 60 -8.07 -14.84 4.01
CA SER A 60 -8.37 -15.31 2.67
C SER A 60 -7.38 -14.77 1.64
N ARG A 61 -6.93 -15.66 0.75
CA ARG A 61 -6.09 -15.28 -0.40
C ARG A 61 -6.90 -14.79 -1.58
N ARG A 62 -8.20 -15.08 -1.61
CA ARG A 62 -9.08 -14.76 -2.73
C ARG A 62 -10.09 -13.71 -2.31
N GLY A 63 -10.55 -12.96 -3.30
CA GLY A 63 -11.53 -11.91 -3.12
C GLY A 63 -12.01 -11.36 -4.45
N THR A 64 -12.74 -10.26 -4.41
CA THR A 64 -13.24 -9.57 -5.61
C THR A 64 -12.81 -8.11 -5.62
N VAL A 65 -12.63 -7.54 -6.81
CA VAL A 65 -12.34 -6.11 -6.95
C VAL A 65 -13.51 -5.29 -6.41
N TRP A 66 -13.27 -4.53 -5.34
CA TRP A 66 -14.20 -3.56 -4.78
C TRP A 66 -14.06 -2.20 -5.49
N SER A 67 -12.83 -1.75 -5.73
CA SER A 67 -12.51 -0.60 -6.57
C SER A 67 -11.11 -0.70 -7.15
N TYR A 68 -10.80 0.09 -8.17
CA TYR A 68 -9.47 0.10 -8.78
C TYR A 68 -9.13 1.47 -9.35
N THR A 69 -7.84 1.73 -9.49
CA THR A 69 -7.28 2.93 -10.12
C THR A 69 -5.97 2.60 -10.80
N GLU A 70 -5.43 3.52 -11.57
CA GLU A 70 -4.09 3.41 -12.14
C GLU A 70 -3.30 4.68 -11.95
N ASN A 71 -2.03 4.51 -11.60
CA ASN A 71 -1.09 5.62 -11.49
C ASN A 71 -0.46 5.85 -12.86
N ARG A 72 -0.65 7.06 -13.42
CA ARG A 72 -0.07 7.48 -14.71
C ARG A 72 1.06 8.50 -14.59
N TYR A 73 1.46 8.84 -13.38
CA TYR A 73 2.58 9.73 -13.10
C TYR A 73 3.53 9.07 -12.10
N ALA A 74 4.82 9.38 -12.24
CA ALA A 74 5.83 8.91 -11.32
C ALA A 74 5.50 9.41 -9.90
N PRO A 75 5.45 8.52 -8.90
CA PRO A 75 5.32 8.95 -7.52
C PRO A 75 6.56 9.79 -7.13
N PRO A 76 6.39 10.82 -6.30
CA PRO A 76 7.51 11.62 -5.86
C PRO A 76 8.51 10.77 -5.05
N PRO A 77 9.81 11.12 -5.06
CA PRO A 77 10.78 10.53 -4.14
C PRO A 77 10.30 10.65 -2.68
N PRO A 78 10.56 9.65 -1.81
CA PRO A 78 11.50 8.54 -1.97
C PRO A 78 10.88 7.25 -2.53
N TYR A 79 9.63 7.27 -3.02
CA TYR A 79 8.99 6.05 -3.52
C TYR A 79 9.75 5.51 -4.76
N PRO A 80 10.16 4.23 -4.77
CA PRO A 80 10.87 3.67 -5.91
C PRO A 80 10.01 3.68 -7.18
N SER A 81 10.49 4.34 -8.22
CA SER A 81 9.85 4.37 -9.54
C SER A 81 10.88 3.98 -10.62
N PRO A 82 10.50 3.14 -11.60
CA PRO A 82 11.35 2.94 -12.77
C PRO A 82 11.54 4.26 -13.54
N ASP A 83 12.66 4.34 -14.24
CA ASP A 83 12.98 5.41 -15.19
C ASP A 83 13.34 4.79 -16.55
N PRO A 84 12.54 4.98 -17.61
CA PRO A 84 11.31 5.79 -17.64
C PRO A 84 10.16 5.20 -16.81
N PHE A 85 9.27 6.08 -16.34
CA PHE A 85 8.09 5.68 -15.58
C PHE A 85 7.18 4.75 -16.40
N GLN A 86 6.63 3.74 -15.74
CA GLN A 86 5.62 2.84 -16.30
C GLN A 86 4.34 2.89 -15.46
N PRO A 87 3.17 3.15 -16.07
CA PRO A 87 1.90 3.09 -15.38
C PRO A 87 1.65 1.74 -14.71
N PHE A 88 0.90 1.75 -13.61
CA PHE A 88 0.49 0.52 -12.94
C PHE A 88 -0.87 0.68 -12.28
N ALA A 89 -1.67 -0.39 -12.31
CA ALA A 89 -2.93 -0.44 -11.60
C ALA A 89 -2.76 -0.79 -10.12
N VAL A 90 -3.70 -0.30 -9.32
CA VAL A 90 -3.91 -0.62 -7.91
C VAL A 90 -5.35 -1.05 -7.75
N ALA A 91 -5.59 -2.16 -7.08
CA ALA A 91 -6.92 -2.67 -6.79
C ALA A 91 -7.15 -2.74 -5.28
N ALA A 92 -8.36 -2.34 -4.87
CA ALA A 92 -8.94 -2.65 -3.58
C ALA A 92 -9.71 -3.97 -3.74
N VAL A 93 -9.27 -5.01 -3.03
CA VAL A 93 -9.85 -6.35 -3.10
C VAL A 93 -10.58 -6.64 -1.79
N GLU A 94 -11.88 -6.92 -1.89
CA GLU A 94 -12.69 -7.42 -0.77
C GLU A 94 -12.46 -8.92 -0.62
N LEU A 95 -11.98 -9.34 0.54
CA LEU A 95 -11.65 -10.74 0.84
C LEU A 95 -12.91 -11.58 1.07
N ALA A 96 -12.90 -12.80 0.53
CA ALA A 96 -14.08 -13.66 0.45
C ALA A 96 -14.68 -14.02 1.81
N ASP A 97 -13.86 -14.41 2.79
CA ASP A 97 -14.37 -14.91 4.07
C ASP A 97 -14.50 -13.81 5.13
N GLU A 98 -13.71 -12.74 5.02
CA GLU A 98 -13.64 -11.70 6.06
C GLU A 98 -14.34 -10.39 5.69
N GLY A 99 -14.64 -10.14 4.41
CA GLY A 99 -15.20 -8.86 3.94
C GLY A 99 -14.24 -7.68 4.08
N LEU A 100 -12.96 -7.92 4.39
CA LEU A 100 -11.94 -6.89 4.51
C LEU A 100 -11.51 -6.39 3.12
N ILE A 101 -11.41 -5.07 2.96
CA ILE A 101 -10.91 -4.45 1.72
C ILE A 101 -9.40 -4.20 1.86
N VAL A 102 -8.61 -4.90 1.06
CA VAL A 102 -7.14 -4.80 1.05
C VAL A 102 -6.66 -4.15 -0.24
N LEU A 103 -5.82 -3.12 -0.12
CA LEU A 103 -5.20 -2.44 -1.25
C LEU A 103 -3.91 -3.14 -1.68
N GLY A 104 -3.80 -3.44 -2.98
CA GLY A 104 -2.61 -4.07 -3.56
C GLY A 104 -2.31 -3.55 -4.96
N LYS A 105 -1.02 -3.47 -5.30
CA LYS A 105 -0.60 -3.21 -6.68
C LYS A 105 -0.96 -4.42 -7.55
N VAL A 106 -1.59 -4.19 -8.70
CA VAL A 106 -1.92 -5.28 -9.62
C VAL A 106 -0.65 -5.76 -10.32
N VAL A 107 -0.65 -7.01 -10.77
CA VAL A 107 0.47 -7.55 -11.57
C VAL A 107 0.83 -6.65 -12.76
N GLU A 108 2.11 -6.61 -13.09
CA GLU A 108 2.62 -5.78 -14.18
C GLU A 108 2.00 -6.18 -15.52
N GLY A 109 1.75 -5.18 -16.38
CA GLY A 109 1.08 -5.38 -17.66
C GLY A 109 -0.44 -5.28 -17.59
N THR A 110 -1.03 -5.26 -16.40
CA THR A 110 -2.48 -5.00 -16.21
C THR A 110 -2.71 -3.55 -15.80
N LEU A 111 -3.62 -2.89 -16.52
CA LEU A 111 -4.03 -1.51 -16.30
C LEU A 111 -5.52 -1.42 -15.94
N ALA A 112 -6.02 -0.21 -15.68
CA ALA A 112 -7.42 -0.02 -15.28
C ALA A 112 -8.41 -0.52 -16.35
N ALA A 113 -8.04 -0.48 -17.63
CA ALA A 113 -8.86 -0.99 -18.72
C ALA A 113 -9.13 -2.50 -18.65
N ASP A 114 -8.24 -3.25 -18.00
CA ASP A 114 -8.33 -4.71 -17.87
C ASP A 114 -9.09 -5.13 -16.61
N LEU A 115 -9.49 -4.19 -15.75
CA LEU A 115 -10.10 -4.44 -14.45
C LEU A 115 -11.58 -4.06 -14.46
N LYS A 116 -12.37 -4.79 -13.67
CA LYS A 116 -13.80 -4.52 -13.45
C LYS A 116 -14.14 -4.80 -12.00
N VAL A 117 -15.06 -4.02 -11.43
CA VAL A 117 -15.63 -4.31 -10.10
C VAL A 117 -16.29 -5.69 -10.13
N GLY A 118 -16.13 -6.46 -9.05
CA GLY A 118 -16.60 -7.84 -8.94
C GLY A 118 -15.68 -8.90 -9.56
N MET A 119 -14.61 -8.50 -10.26
CA MET A 119 -13.65 -9.45 -10.84
C MET A 119 -12.91 -10.24 -9.76
N ALA A 120 -12.81 -11.56 -9.94
CA ALA A 120 -12.10 -12.44 -9.01
C ALA A 120 -10.59 -12.16 -8.99
N MET A 121 -10.05 -12.01 -7.79
CA MET A 121 -8.66 -11.69 -7.53
C MET A 121 -8.05 -12.64 -6.51
N GLU A 122 -6.76 -12.83 -6.61
CA GLU A 122 -5.94 -13.55 -5.66
C GLU A 122 -4.79 -12.66 -5.18
N LEU A 123 -4.67 -12.52 -3.87
CA LEU A 123 -3.54 -11.89 -3.21
C LEU A 123 -2.32 -12.80 -3.26
N ARG A 124 -1.21 -12.23 -3.72
CA ARG A 124 0.08 -12.90 -3.77
C ARG A 124 1.18 -11.98 -3.29
N ARG A 125 2.22 -12.59 -2.73
CA ARG A 125 3.47 -11.89 -2.43
C ARG A 125 4.20 -11.57 -3.74
N SER A 126 4.65 -10.33 -3.91
CA SER A 126 5.51 -10.01 -5.05
C SER A 126 6.90 -10.64 -4.85
N HIS A 127 7.36 -11.48 -5.77
CA HIS A 127 8.76 -11.92 -5.80
C HIS A 127 9.61 -10.86 -6.51
N PRO A 128 10.80 -10.47 -5.97
CA PRO A 128 11.75 -9.67 -6.73
C PRO A 128 12.23 -10.45 -7.96
N ARG A 129 12.24 -9.82 -9.14
CA ARG A 129 12.82 -10.47 -10.33
C ARG A 129 14.33 -10.72 -10.16
N PRO A 130 14.85 -11.87 -10.64
CA PRO A 130 16.25 -11.98 -11.00
C PRO A 130 16.59 -10.94 -12.09
N GLY A 131 17.68 -10.20 -11.95
CA GLY A 131 18.19 -9.31 -13.01
C GLY A 131 17.87 -7.82 -12.90
N HIS A 132 17.03 -7.36 -11.96
CA HIS A 132 16.90 -5.92 -11.71
C HIS A 132 18.10 -5.44 -10.85
N ARG A 133 19.15 -4.94 -11.50
CA ARG A 133 20.18 -4.12 -10.85
C ARG A 133 19.55 -2.75 -10.56
N PRO A 134 19.51 -2.25 -9.31
CA PRO A 134 19.28 -0.83 -9.10
C PRO A 134 20.45 -0.10 -9.75
N SER A 135 20.19 0.66 -10.82
CA SER A 135 21.21 1.53 -11.41
C SER A 135 21.51 2.63 -10.41
N LEU A 136 22.54 2.43 -9.60
CA LEU A 136 23.13 3.48 -8.79
C LEU A 136 23.92 4.40 -9.74
N ARG A 137 23.22 5.28 -10.47
CA ARG A 137 23.88 6.45 -11.06
C ARG A 137 23.90 7.53 -10.00
N THR A 138 25.02 7.61 -9.29
CA THR A 138 25.43 8.78 -8.51
C THR A 138 25.54 9.97 -9.46
N HIS A 139 24.46 10.73 -9.61
CA HIS A 139 24.55 12.09 -10.12
C HIS A 139 24.59 13.03 -8.92
N LEU A 140 25.83 13.40 -8.58
CA LEU A 140 26.16 14.60 -7.82
C LEU A 140 25.62 15.80 -8.61
N ALA A 141 24.43 16.28 -8.28
CA ALA A 141 23.87 17.48 -8.88
C ALA A 141 24.38 18.71 -8.09
N ALA A 142 25.40 19.35 -8.63
CA ALA A 142 25.84 20.67 -8.22
C ALA A 142 24.70 21.69 -8.47
N GLN A 143 24.37 22.47 -7.44
CA GLN A 143 23.39 23.54 -7.50
C GLN A 143 23.92 24.69 -8.37
N ARG A 144 23.11 25.19 -9.32
CA ARG A 144 23.27 26.52 -9.91
C ARG A 144 21.95 27.30 -9.79
N PRO A 145 22.01 28.61 -9.49
CA PRO A 145 20.84 29.40 -9.15
C PRO A 145 20.13 30.02 -10.37
N GLY A 146 18.80 30.13 -10.25
CA GLY A 146 18.00 31.25 -10.76
C GLY A 146 17.61 31.24 -12.24
N HIS A 147 16.32 30.98 -12.53
CA HIS A 147 15.56 31.83 -13.46
C HIS A 147 14.05 31.69 -13.24
N ARG A 148 13.38 32.84 -13.08
CA ARG A 148 11.94 33.01 -12.85
C ARG A 148 11.29 33.46 -14.18
N PRO A 149 10.29 32.74 -14.73
CA PRO A 149 9.48 33.26 -15.82
C PRO A 149 8.16 33.88 -15.32
N PRO A 150 7.58 34.86 -16.05
CA PRO A 150 6.38 35.57 -15.65
C PRO A 150 5.10 34.77 -15.96
N GLY A 151 4.08 34.95 -15.14
CA GLY A 151 2.77 34.32 -15.32
C GLY A 151 1.81 35.11 -16.21
N ARG A 152 0.76 34.42 -16.68
CA ARG A 152 -0.65 34.89 -16.78
C ARG A 152 -1.52 33.81 -17.45
N GLY A 153 -2.80 33.78 -17.08
CA GLY A 153 -3.86 33.17 -17.88
C GLY A 153 -4.74 32.16 -17.14
N ARG A 154 -5.88 32.62 -16.64
CA ARG A 154 -6.91 31.81 -15.94
C ARG A 154 -7.85 31.15 -16.95
N HIS A 155 -8.21 29.87 -16.72
CA HIS A 155 -9.53 29.35 -17.06
C HIS A 155 -10.08 28.53 -15.89
N ARG A 156 -11.00 29.15 -15.14
CA ARG A 156 -11.81 28.53 -14.09
C ARG A 156 -13.01 27.87 -14.76
N ARG A 157 -13.14 26.55 -14.66
CA ARG A 157 -14.45 25.87 -14.73
C ARG A 157 -14.81 25.40 -13.33
N HIS A 158 -15.77 26.08 -12.72
CA HIS A 158 -16.29 25.77 -11.40
C HIS A 158 -17.44 24.76 -11.53
N HIS A 159 -17.22 23.51 -11.13
CA HIS A 159 -18.32 22.67 -10.66
C HIS A 159 -18.50 22.92 -9.16
N ARG A 160 -19.69 23.40 -8.78
CA ARG A 160 -20.11 23.69 -7.40
C ARG A 160 -20.09 22.41 -6.56
N GLN A 161 -19.36 22.41 -5.44
CA GLN A 161 -19.59 21.50 -4.31
C GLN A 161 -20.26 22.28 -3.15
N PRO A 162 -21.16 21.65 -2.38
CA PRO A 162 -21.78 22.26 -1.20
C PRO A 162 -20.79 22.39 -0.03
N ARG A 163 -20.94 23.47 0.75
CA ARG A 163 -20.06 23.89 1.84
C ARG A 163 -20.16 22.97 3.07
N PRO A 164 -19.05 22.64 3.75
CA PRO A 164 -19.09 22.20 5.13
C PRO A 164 -18.88 23.36 6.13
N LEU A 165 -19.59 23.27 7.26
CA LEU A 165 -19.55 24.18 8.42
C LEU A 165 -18.19 24.09 9.14
N ARG A 166 -17.67 25.22 9.61
CA ARG A 166 -16.38 25.34 10.33
C ARG A 166 -16.54 25.07 11.83
N PRO A 167 -15.73 24.20 12.44
CA PRO A 167 -15.44 24.27 13.88
C PRO A 167 -14.22 25.16 14.14
N ARG A 168 -14.32 26.03 15.15
CA ARG A 168 -13.18 26.76 15.75
C ARG A 168 -12.31 25.76 16.51
N LEU A 169 -11.00 25.75 16.27
CA LEU A 169 -10.03 25.07 17.12
C LEU A 169 -8.93 26.06 17.54
N LEU A 170 -8.85 26.26 18.85
CA LEU A 170 -7.75 26.91 19.57
C LEU A 170 -6.47 26.09 19.38
N GLY A 171 -5.34 26.80 19.23
CA GLY A 171 -4.03 26.20 19.05
C GLY A 171 -3.43 25.65 20.34
N HIS A 172 -2.56 24.65 20.18
CA HIS A 172 -1.42 24.43 21.07
C HIS A 172 -0.25 23.86 20.26
N HIS A 173 0.85 24.61 20.22
CA HIS A 173 2.14 24.17 19.69
C HIS A 173 2.77 23.17 20.66
N ARG A 174 3.21 22.01 20.15
CA ARG A 174 4.23 21.17 20.80
C ARG A 174 5.29 20.73 19.79
N HIS A 175 6.54 20.88 20.23
CA HIS A 175 7.78 20.63 19.51
C HIS A 175 7.91 19.20 18.99
N LEU A 176 8.42 19.04 17.76
CA LEU A 176 8.88 17.77 17.19
C LEU A 176 10.41 17.73 17.22
N THR A 177 10.97 16.72 17.89
CA THR A 177 12.41 16.43 17.91
C THR A 177 12.76 15.46 16.76
N PRO A 178 13.93 15.56 16.11
CA PRO A 178 14.26 14.73 14.94
C PRO A 178 14.64 13.30 15.33
N ILE A 179 14.11 12.30 14.61
CA ILE A 179 14.50 10.90 14.72
C ILE A 179 15.71 10.66 13.79
N HIS A 180 16.83 10.22 14.36
CA HIS A 180 18.01 9.79 13.62
C HIS A 180 17.74 8.49 12.85
N HIS A 181 17.90 8.50 11.52
CA HIS A 181 17.88 7.30 10.70
C HIS A 181 19.19 6.50 10.83
N ARG A 182 19.14 5.34 11.49
CA ARG A 182 20.19 4.30 11.42
C ARG A 182 20.09 3.57 10.09
N THR A 183 21.15 3.63 9.28
CA THR A 183 21.31 2.87 8.04
C THR A 183 21.62 1.40 8.33
N GLY A 184 20.62 0.53 8.24
CA GLY A 184 20.77 -0.94 8.21
C GLY A 184 20.86 -1.50 6.78
N PRO A 185 21.19 -2.80 6.62
CA PRO A 185 21.43 -3.44 5.33
C PRO A 185 20.18 -3.47 4.41
N ARG A 186 20.40 -3.44 3.09
CA ARG A 186 19.35 -3.35 2.07
C ARG A 186 18.56 -4.66 1.93
N HIS A 187 17.40 -4.75 2.57
CA HIS A 187 16.44 -5.82 2.32
C HIS A 187 15.63 -5.54 1.05
N ARG A 188 15.43 -6.56 0.20
CA ARG A 188 14.46 -6.47 -0.90
C ARG A 188 13.06 -6.63 -0.31
N CYS A 189 12.37 -5.51 -0.07
CA CYS A 189 11.01 -5.52 0.46
C CYS A 189 10.04 -6.18 -0.52
N THR A 190 9.33 -7.19 -0.07
CA THR A 190 8.19 -7.75 -0.80
C THR A 190 6.90 -7.06 -0.41
N HIS A 191 6.10 -6.68 -1.40
CA HIS A 191 4.81 -6.04 -1.22
C HIS A 191 3.65 -6.99 -1.58
N ILE A 192 2.43 -6.59 -1.20
CA ILE A 192 1.19 -7.25 -1.61
C ILE A 192 0.95 -6.96 -3.09
N ARG A 193 0.69 -8.01 -3.86
CA ARG A 193 0.17 -7.92 -5.23
C ARG A 193 -1.19 -8.59 -5.35
N ALA A 194 -2.05 -8.02 -6.17
CA ALA A 194 -3.29 -8.67 -6.61
C ALA A 194 -3.09 -9.21 -8.04
N LYS A 195 -3.49 -10.46 -8.28
CA LYS A 195 -3.49 -11.11 -9.59
C LYS A 195 -4.90 -11.58 -9.91
N MET A 196 -5.33 -11.43 -11.16
CA MET A 196 -6.57 -12.05 -11.65
C MET A 196 -6.50 -13.57 -11.51
N VAL A 197 -7.61 -14.17 -11.07
CA VAL A 197 -7.81 -15.63 -11.15
C VAL A 197 -8.37 -15.95 -12.53
N SER A 198 -7.69 -16.83 -13.27
CA SER A 198 -8.17 -17.35 -14.56
C SER A 198 -9.25 -18.40 -14.37
#